data_AF-A0A1H2ULM0-F1
#
_entry.id   AF-A0A1H2ULM0-F1
#
_cell.length_a   1.000
_cell.length_b   1.000
_cell.length_c   1.000
_cell.angle_alpha   90.00
_cell.angle_beta   90.00
_cell.angle_gamma   90.00
#
_symmetry.space_group_name_H-M   'P 1'
#
loop_
_entity.id
_entity.type
_entity.pdbx_description
1 polymer ?
#
loop_
_entity_poly.entity_id
_entity_poly.type
_entity_poly.pdbx_seq_one_letter_code
_entity_poly.pdbx_strand_id
1 'polypeptide(L)'
;MSTTTMGFDELFAIGDMDAFLNKAQDKCRQKLKGKTFAGMEKEDVTQEVMIKLYKSLDQYSAEKAKMSTFVDHLIDNKIKDMYRKCMSEKNLNVVNAVQVVSTDLDVEDETADTSMGLTLGHEGYAFENFEFVTDIMENMKLNEREKEIFKLRSNGYEFVEIASILGVTKARISQLWKGIREKYEAL
;
A
#
# COMPACT_ATOMS: atom_id res chain seq x y z
N MET A 1 -14.05 -33.92 -8.65
CA MET A 1 -15.18 -33.16 -9.23
C MET A 1 -14.70 -31.74 -9.42
N SER A 2 -14.75 -31.20 -10.64
CA SER A 2 -14.33 -29.82 -10.91
C SER A 2 -15.45 -28.90 -10.42
N THR A 3 -15.31 -28.30 -9.25
CA THR A 3 -16.17 -27.20 -8.82
C THR A 3 -15.88 -26.02 -9.73
N THR A 4 -16.73 -25.79 -10.73
CA THR A 4 -16.71 -24.57 -11.52
C THR A 4 -16.98 -23.40 -10.57
N THR A 5 -15.93 -22.70 -10.15
CA THR A 5 -16.03 -21.61 -9.19
C THR A 5 -16.78 -20.44 -9.84
N MET A 6 -18.05 -20.23 -9.46
CA MET A 6 -18.93 -19.22 -10.06
C MET A 6 -18.27 -17.83 -10.15
N GLY A 7 -18.50 -17.13 -11.26
CA GLY A 7 -17.97 -15.79 -11.51
C GLY A 7 -18.62 -14.70 -10.65
N PHE A 8 -18.03 -13.51 -10.57
CA PHE A 8 -18.66 -12.38 -9.85
C PHE A 8 -20.04 -12.02 -10.39
N ASP A 9 -20.19 -12.05 -11.72
CA ASP A 9 -21.44 -11.77 -12.40
C ASP A 9 -22.53 -12.80 -12.05
N GLU A 10 -22.16 -14.08 -11.92
CA GLU A 10 -23.08 -15.17 -11.53
C GLU A 10 -23.49 -15.06 -10.05
N LEU A 11 -22.51 -14.90 -9.16
CA LEU A 11 -22.74 -14.76 -7.71
C LEU A 11 -23.62 -13.55 -7.39
N PHE A 12 -23.42 -12.45 -8.09
CA PHE A 12 -24.24 -11.25 -7.94
C PHE A 12 -25.66 -11.46 -8.47
N ALA A 13 -25.84 -12.14 -9.61
CA ALA A 13 -27.15 -12.39 -10.19
C ALA A 13 -28.02 -13.33 -9.33
N ILE A 14 -27.41 -14.32 -8.67
CA ILE A 14 -28.13 -15.23 -7.75
C ILE A 14 -28.35 -14.61 -6.36
N GLY A 15 -27.77 -13.44 -6.07
CA GLY A 15 -27.88 -12.76 -4.79
C GLY A 15 -27.10 -13.40 -3.64
N ASP A 16 -26.12 -14.27 -3.95
CA ASP A 16 -25.25 -14.89 -2.94
C ASP A 16 -24.14 -13.93 -2.54
N MET A 17 -24.50 -13.00 -1.65
CA MET A 17 -23.63 -11.93 -1.19
C MET A 17 -22.43 -12.44 -0.37
N ASP A 18 -22.60 -13.51 0.39
CA ASP A 18 -21.52 -14.08 1.20
C ASP A 18 -20.45 -14.70 0.31
N ALA A 19 -20.85 -15.52 -0.68
CA ALA A 19 -19.89 -16.08 -1.63
C ALA A 19 -19.25 -15.00 -2.50
N PHE A 20 -20.02 -13.97 -2.90
CA PHE A 20 -19.51 -12.83 -3.65
C PHE A 20 -18.41 -12.08 -2.89
N LEU A 21 -18.66 -11.72 -1.62
CA LEU A 21 -17.72 -10.96 -0.79
C LEU A 21 -16.48 -11.79 -0.45
N ASN A 22 -16.63 -13.09 -0.16
CA ASN A 22 -15.49 -13.99 0.04
C ASN A 22 -14.59 -14.06 -1.21
N LYS A 23 -15.19 -14.17 -2.41
CA LYS A 23 -14.43 -14.17 -3.67
C LYS A 23 -13.73 -12.83 -3.90
N ALA A 24 -14.36 -11.72 -3.56
CA ALA A 24 -13.75 -10.39 -3.65
C ALA A 24 -12.58 -10.24 -2.68
N GLN A 25 -12.71 -10.77 -1.46
CA GLN A 25 -11.66 -10.78 -0.45
C GLN A 25 -10.45 -11.58 -0.92
N ASP A 26 -10.65 -12.78 -1.47
CA ASP A 26 -9.59 -13.60 -2.04
C ASP A 26 -8.87 -12.89 -3.20
N LYS A 27 -9.63 -12.24 -4.08
CA LYS A 27 -9.07 -11.44 -5.18
C LYS A 27 -8.26 -10.25 -4.66
N CYS A 28 -8.72 -9.59 -3.60
CA CYS A 28 -7.98 -8.52 -2.94
C CYS A 28 -6.67 -9.05 -2.34
N ARG A 29 -6.71 -10.13 -1.55
CA ARG A 29 -5.53 -10.77 -0.98
C ARG A 29 -4.51 -11.19 -2.04
N GLN A 30 -4.97 -11.70 -3.19
CA GLN A 30 -4.11 -12.00 -4.33
C GLN A 30 -3.41 -10.74 -4.87
N LYS A 31 -4.14 -9.64 -5.04
CA LYS A 31 -3.56 -8.35 -5.46
C LYS A 31 -2.62 -7.75 -4.42
N LEU A 32 -2.78 -8.08 -3.14
CA LEU A 32 -1.91 -7.67 -2.03
C LEU A 32 -0.66 -8.55 -1.88
N LYS A 33 -0.51 -9.63 -2.66
CA LYS A 33 0.74 -10.42 -2.66
C LYS A 33 1.92 -9.57 -3.12
N GLY A 34 3.03 -9.66 -2.40
CA GLY A 34 4.25 -8.87 -2.66
C GLY A 34 4.12 -7.37 -2.38
N LYS A 35 3.01 -6.92 -1.78
CA LYS A 35 2.79 -5.52 -1.39
C LYS A 35 3.06 -5.32 0.10
N THR A 36 3.59 -4.17 0.48
CA THR A 36 3.78 -3.74 1.88
C THR A 36 3.17 -2.36 2.08
N PHE A 37 2.66 -2.10 3.28
CA PHE A 37 2.02 -0.82 3.65
C PHE A 37 2.66 -0.37 4.97
N ALA A 38 3.22 0.83 4.99
CA ALA A 38 3.85 1.37 6.19
C ALA A 38 2.81 1.56 7.30
N GLY A 39 3.04 0.91 8.45
CA GLY A 39 2.16 1.02 9.62
C GLY A 39 0.76 0.41 9.44
N MET A 40 0.56 -0.50 8.49
CA MET A 40 -0.74 -1.13 8.25
C MET A 40 -0.60 -2.59 7.82
N GLU A 41 -1.43 -3.47 8.37
CA GLU A 41 -1.44 -4.87 7.96
C GLU A 41 -2.22 -5.07 6.66
N LYS A 42 -1.89 -6.15 5.93
CA LYS A 42 -2.64 -6.51 4.71
C LYS A 42 -4.10 -6.81 5.00
N GLU A 43 -4.41 -7.34 6.18
CA GLU A 43 -5.80 -7.61 6.57
C GLU A 43 -6.57 -6.31 6.82
N ASP A 44 -5.94 -5.26 7.38
CA ASP A 44 -6.55 -3.93 7.49
C ASP A 44 -6.87 -3.35 6.11
N VAL A 45 -5.90 -3.43 5.19
CA VAL A 45 -6.10 -2.99 3.79
C VAL A 45 -7.23 -3.78 3.15
N THR A 46 -7.27 -5.09 3.37
CA THR A 46 -8.32 -5.97 2.83
C THR A 46 -9.70 -5.54 3.35
N GLN A 47 -9.83 -5.29 4.65
CA GLN A 47 -11.08 -4.84 5.25
C GLN A 47 -11.52 -3.49 4.70
N GLU A 48 -10.61 -2.52 4.60
CA GLU A 48 -10.88 -1.20 4.02
C GLU A 48 -11.37 -1.29 2.56
N VAL A 49 -10.82 -2.22 1.79
CA VAL A 49 -11.27 -2.51 0.41
C VAL A 49 -12.66 -3.13 0.41
N MET A 50 -12.92 -4.12 1.28
CA MET A 50 -14.24 -4.78 1.38
C MET A 50 -15.34 -3.81 1.83
N ILE A 51 -15.05 -2.93 2.79
CA ILE A 51 -15.98 -1.88 3.24
C ILE A 51 -16.35 -0.95 2.07
N LYS A 52 -15.35 -0.51 1.27
CA LYS A 52 -15.63 0.33 0.10
C LYS A 52 -16.42 -0.43 -0.95
N LEU A 53 -16.12 -1.71 -1.18
CA LEU A 53 -16.86 -2.53 -2.14
C LEU A 53 -18.33 -2.61 -1.75
N TYR A 54 -18.62 -3.02 -0.52
CA TYR A 54 -19.98 -3.15 0.00
C TYR A 54 -20.79 -1.85 -0.14
N LYS A 55 -20.17 -0.72 0.21
CA LYS A 55 -20.77 0.63 0.11
C LYS A 55 -20.98 1.15 -1.32
N SER A 56 -20.45 0.47 -2.34
CA SER A 56 -20.56 0.89 -3.74
C SER A 56 -21.34 -0.10 -4.60
N LEU A 57 -21.80 -1.22 -4.04
CA LEU A 57 -22.60 -2.20 -4.78
C LEU A 57 -23.94 -1.62 -5.25
N ASP A 58 -24.53 -0.72 -4.47
CA ASP A 58 -25.74 0.03 -4.81
C ASP A 58 -25.57 0.96 -6.02
N GLN A 59 -24.34 1.37 -6.31
CA GLN A 59 -23.98 2.22 -7.45
C GLN A 59 -23.60 1.43 -8.71
N TYR A 60 -23.62 0.10 -8.64
CA TYR A 60 -23.31 -0.75 -9.77
C TYR A 60 -24.35 -0.58 -10.89
N SER A 61 -23.86 -0.54 -12.13
CA SER A 61 -24.70 -0.49 -13.33
C SER A 61 -24.15 -1.44 -14.38
N ALA A 62 -24.96 -2.44 -14.74
CA ALA A 62 -24.63 -3.43 -15.77
C ALA A 62 -24.48 -2.81 -17.16
N GLU A 63 -25.09 -1.65 -17.41
CA GLU A 63 -24.94 -0.90 -18.67
C GLU A 63 -23.52 -0.30 -18.81
N LYS A 64 -22.86 0.02 -17.69
CA LYS A 64 -21.52 0.63 -17.70
C LYS A 64 -20.41 -0.40 -17.74
N ALA A 65 -20.53 -1.50 -17.00
CA ALA A 65 -19.50 -2.54 -16.91
C ALA A 65 -20.03 -3.87 -16.37
N LYS A 66 -19.29 -4.95 -16.64
CA LYS A 66 -19.47 -6.23 -15.95
C LYS A 66 -19.15 -6.09 -14.46
N MET A 67 -19.80 -6.89 -13.63
CA MET A 67 -19.58 -6.87 -12.18
C MET A 67 -18.12 -7.21 -11.85
N SER A 68 -17.55 -8.19 -12.53
CA SER A 68 -16.13 -8.54 -12.42
C SER A 68 -15.18 -7.35 -12.65
N THR A 69 -15.48 -6.51 -13.65
CA THR A 69 -14.71 -5.29 -13.98
C THR A 69 -14.90 -4.20 -12.93
N PHE A 70 -16.14 -4.01 -12.46
CA PHE A 70 -16.46 -3.05 -11.40
C PHE A 70 -15.69 -3.36 -10.11
N VAL A 71 -15.73 -4.63 -9.67
CA VAL A 71 -14.99 -5.12 -8.50
C VAL A 71 -13.49 -4.91 -8.68
N ASP A 72 -12.93 -5.25 -9.85
CA ASP A 72 -11.49 -5.09 -10.12
C ASP A 72 -11.05 -3.63 -9.97
N HIS A 73 -11.76 -2.72 -10.63
CA HIS A 73 -11.45 -1.29 -10.57
C HIS A 73 -11.56 -0.74 -9.16
N LEU A 74 -12.59 -1.13 -8.40
CA LEU A 74 -12.77 -0.65 -7.05
C LEU A 74 -11.64 -1.12 -6.14
N ILE A 75 -11.26 -2.41 -6.22
CA ILE A 75 -10.14 -2.98 -5.47
C ILE A 75 -8.85 -2.24 -5.82
N ASP A 76 -8.52 -2.10 -7.11
CA ASP A 76 -7.28 -1.46 -7.55
C ASP A 76 -7.19 -0.01 -7.11
N ASN A 77 -8.29 0.75 -7.27
CA ASN A 77 -8.32 2.15 -6.88
C ASN A 77 -8.17 2.31 -5.37
N LYS A 78 -8.85 1.48 -4.57
CA LYS A 78 -8.73 1.56 -3.11
C LYS A 78 -7.36 1.14 -2.63
N ILE A 79 -6.74 0.10 -3.20
CA ILE A 79 -5.35 -0.27 -2.87
C ILE A 79 -4.40 0.90 -3.16
N LYS A 80 -4.55 1.59 -4.29
CA LYS A 80 -3.77 2.81 -4.60
C LYS A 80 -4.01 3.93 -3.59
N ASP A 81 -5.27 4.18 -3.22
CA ASP A 81 -5.62 5.17 -2.20
C ASP A 81 -4.92 4.84 -0.86
N MET A 82 -4.89 3.56 -0.47
CA MET A 82 -4.22 3.10 0.75
C MET A 82 -2.71 3.30 0.68
N TYR A 83 -2.07 3.02 -0.45
CA TYR A 83 -0.65 3.32 -0.64
C TYR A 83 -0.34 4.80 -0.45
N ARG A 84 -1.10 5.68 -1.11
CA ARG A 84 -0.93 7.13 -1.00
C ARG A 84 -1.11 7.61 0.43
N LYS A 85 -2.05 7.01 1.16
CA LYS A 85 -2.26 7.29 2.58
C LYS A 85 -1.04 6.87 3.39
N CYS A 86 -0.59 5.62 3.29
CA CYS A 86 0.53 5.10 4.09
C CYS A 86 1.86 5.84 3.81
N MET A 87 2.09 6.22 2.56
CA MET A 87 3.31 6.90 2.13
C MET A 87 3.23 8.44 2.23
N SER A 88 2.19 8.99 2.84
CA SER A 88 2.12 10.42 3.14
C SER A 88 3.18 10.78 4.18
N GLU A 89 3.86 11.92 4.00
CA GLU A 89 4.87 12.44 4.95
C GLU A 89 4.40 12.41 6.40
N LYS A 90 3.13 12.75 6.66
CA LYS A 90 2.58 12.72 8.02
C LYS A 90 2.56 11.31 8.61
N ASN A 91 2.19 10.32 7.82
CA ASN A 91 2.10 8.93 8.28
C ASN A 91 3.50 8.32 8.39
N LEU A 92 4.41 8.61 7.46
CA LEU A 92 5.81 8.21 7.57
C LEU A 92 6.45 8.80 8.82
N ASN A 93 6.19 10.07 9.15
CA ASN A 93 6.71 10.69 10.37
C ASN A 93 6.16 10.04 11.64
N VAL A 94 4.86 9.66 11.67
CA VAL A 94 4.26 8.98 12.82
C VAL A 94 4.82 7.57 12.97
N VAL A 95 4.94 6.84 11.87
CA VAL A 95 5.46 5.47 11.86
C VAL A 95 6.95 5.44 12.22
N ASN A 96 7.71 6.47 11.82
CA ASN A 96 9.13 6.61 12.14
C ASN A 96 9.38 7.38 13.44
N ALA A 97 8.34 7.85 14.13
CA ALA A 97 8.49 8.59 15.39
C ALA A 97 8.96 7.63 16.48
N VAL A 98 10.02 8.02 17.20
CA VAL A 98 10.50 7.27 18.36
C VAL A 98 9.48 7.40 19.48
N GLN A 99 8.97 6.27 19.98
CA GLN A 99 8.06 6.29 21.13
C GLN A 99 8.86 6.55 22.40
N VAL A 100 8.58 7.68 23.04
CA VAL A 100 9.05 7.95 24.40
C VAL A 100 8.12 7.19 25.34
N VAL A 101 8.59 6.05 25.85
CA VAL A 101 7.86 5.30 26.87
C VAL A 101 8.24 5.89 28.22
N SER A 102 7.30 6.58 28.86
CA SER A 102 7.36 6.88 30.28
C SER A 102 7.23 5.55 31.02
N THR A 103 8.34 5.03 31.53
CA THR A 103 8.28 3.85 32.41
C THR A 103 7.88 4.36 33.79
N ASP A 104 6.58 4.49 34.05
CA ASP A 104 6.07 4.66 35.41
C ASP A 104 6.21 3.31 36.14
N LEU A 105 7.45 2.93 36.44
CA LEU A 105 7.73 1.90 37.43
C LEU A 105 7.60 2.60 38.78
N ASP A 106 6.48 2.36 39.46
CA ASP A 106 6.29 2.65 40.89
C ASP A 106 7.33 1.87 41.71
N VAL A 107 8.56 2.38 41.74
CA VAL A 107 9.59 1.96 42.68
C VAL A 107 9.72 3.10 43.68
N GLU A 108 9.14 2.90 44.85
CA GLU A 108 9.45 3.66 46.05
C GLU A 108 10.94 3.53 46.38
N ASP A 109 11.78 4.34 45.75
CA ASP A 109 13.15 4.58 46.19
C ASP A 109 13.58 6.01 45.85
N GLU A 110 13.86 6.80 46.90
CA GLU A 110 14.07 8.26 46.86
C GLU A 110 15.38 8.72 46.20
N THR A 111 15.93 7.99 45.23
CA THR A 111 17.16 8.40 44.52
C THR A 111 17.19 8.12 43.02
N ALA A 112 16.05 7.82 42.39
CA ALA A 112 16.00 7.42 40.99
C ALA A 112 16.21 8.60 40.00
N ASP A 113 17.42 8.69 39.47
CA ASP A 113 17.71 9.29 38.17
C ASP A 113 16.71 8.72 37.15
N THR A 114 15.81 9.57 36.63
CA THR A 114 14.75 9.18 35.69
C THR A 114 15.42 8.73 34.39
N SER A 115 15.76 7.44 34.28
CA SER A 115 16.27 6.88 33.05
C SER A 115 15.15 6.88 32.01
N MET A 116 15.11 7.92 31.19
CA MET A 116 14.19 8.04 30.05
C MET A 116 14.55 6.95 29.03
N GLY A 117 13.87 5.80 29.13
CA GLY A 117 14.04 4.69 28.21
C GLY A 117 13.49 5.04 26.83
N LEU A 118 14.40 5.28 25.87
CA LEU A 118 14.03 5.43 24.47
C LEU A 118 13.63 4.04 23.94
N THR A 119 12.34 3.82 23.73
CA THR A 119 11.88 2.57 23.12
C THR A 119 11.78 2.83 21.62
N LEU A 120 12.73 2.30 20.85
CA LEU A 120 12.58 2.30 19.39
C LEU A 120 11.26 1.60 19.05
N GLY A 121 10.41 2.28 18.28
CA GLY A 121 9.12 1.76 17.87
C GLY A 121 9.27 0.39 17.23
N HIS A 122 8.38 -0.52 17.63
CA HIS A 122 8.23 -1.90 17.19
C HIS A 122 9.01 -2.26 15.90
N GLU A 123 10.05 -3.07 16.06
CA GLU A 123 10.78 -3.76 15.00
C GLU A 123 9.78 -4.60 14.18
N GLY A 124 9.28 -4.05 13.08
CA GLY A 124 8.34 -4.77 12.24
C GLY A 124 7.91 -3.95 11.06
N TYR A 125 8.63 -4.12 9.95
CA TYR A 125 8.21 -3.78 8.59
C TYR A 125 8.27 -2.33 8.12
N ALA A 126 8.16 -1.30 8.96
CA ALA A 126 8.18 0.07 8.43
C ALA A 126 9.58 0.68 8.33
N PHE A 127 10.39 0.55 9.39
CA PHE A 127 11.76 1.06 9.42
C PHE A 127 12.66 0.34 8.42
N GLU A 128 12.60 -1.00 8.39
CA GLU A 128 13.36 -1.82 7.43
C GLU A 128 13.04 -1.44 5.98
N ASN A 129 11.77 -1.20 5.64
CA ASN A 129 11.41 -0.86 4.26
C ASN A 129 11.84 0.57 3.88
N PHE A 130 11.82 1.53 4.81
CA PHE A 130 12.29 2.89 4.54
C PHE A 130 13.82 2.93 4.41
N GLU A 131 14.56 2.32 5.35
CA GLU A 131 16.01 2.19 5.25
C GLU A 131 16.41 1.41 3.99
N PHE A 132 15.76 0.27 3.71
CA PHE A 132 16.04 -0.51 2.50
C PHE A 132 15.78 0.26 1.20
N VAL A 133 14.70 1.03 1.11
CA VAL A 133 14.42 1.86 -0.07
C VAL A 133 15.44 2.99 -0.20
N THR A 134 15.87 3.58 0.92
CA THR A 134 16.85 4.68 0.92
C THR A 134 18.25 4.14 0.57
N ASP A 135 18.65 3.02 1.15
CA ASP A 135 19.89 2.30 0.84
C ASP A 135 19.92 1.83 -0.61
N ILE A 136 18.81 1.30 -1.15
CA ILE A 136 18.70 0.97 -2.58
C ILE A 136 18.91 2.24 -3.42
N MET A 137 18.24 3.34 -3.08
CA MET A 137 18.36 4.58 -3.85
C MET A 137 19.78 5.14 -3.84
N GLU A 138 20.49 5.04 -2.72
CA GLU A 138 21.88 5.47 -2.57
C GLU A 138 22.85 4.55 -3.33
N ASN A 139 22.62 3.23 -3.28
CA ASN A 139 23.45 2.25 -3.97
C ASN A 139 23.24 2.25 -5.50
N MET A 140 22.03 2.57 -5.98
CA MET A 140 21.70 2.61 -7.41
C MET A 140 22.29 3.82 -8.17
N LYS A 141 22.90 4.79 -7.47
CA LYS A 141 23.43 6.04 -8.06
C LYS A 141 22.42 6.72 -9.00
N LEU A 142 21.17 6.81 -8.55
CA LEU A 142 20.09 7.49 -9.28
C LEU A 142 20.34 9.00 -9.29
N ASN A 143 20.05 9.66 -10.42
CA ASN A 143 20.01 11.13 -10.45
C ASN A 143 18.74 11.65 -9.75
N GLU A 144 18.69 12.94 -9.42
CA GLU A 144 17.56 13.52 -8.66
C GLU A 144 16.19 13.26 -9.31
N ARG A 145 16.13 13.29 -10.64
CA ARG A 145 14.89 13.05 -11.37
C ARG A 145 14.46 11.57 -11.33
N GLU A 146 15.43 10.66 -11.39
CA GLU A 146 15.22 9.22 -11.24
C GLU A 146 14.81 8.88 -9.81
N LYS A 147 15.43 9.51 -8.80
CA LYS A 147 15.05 9.38 -7.39
C LYS A 147 13.61 9.83 -7.16
N GLU A 148 13.22 10.96 -7.75
CA GLU A 148 11.87 11.49 -7.64
C GLU A 148 10.84 10.56 -8.31
N ILE A 149 11.14 10.06 -9.51
CA ILE A 149 10.28 9.06 -10.20
C ILE A 149 10.20 7.76 -9.39
N PHE A 150 11.32 7.32 -8.81
CA PHE A 150 11.38 6.13 -7.97
C PHE A 150 10.53 6.29 -6.72
N LYS A 151 10.67 7.40 -6.00
CA LYS A 151 9.84 7.75 -4.85
C LYS A 151 8.36 7.78 -5.22
N LEU A 152 7.98 8.44 -6.31
CA LEU A 152 6.59 8.51 -6.76
C LEU A 152 6.05 7.12 -7.15
N ARG A 153 6.85 6.26 -7.78
CA ARG A 153 6.43 4.88 -8.09
C ARG A 153 6.29 4.02 -6.84
N SER A 154 7.20 4.16 -5.88
CA SER A 154 7.12 3.51 -4.56
C SER A 154 5.92 4.00 -3.76
N ASN A 155 5.50 5.25 -3.96
CA ASN A 155 4.28 5.83 -3.38
C ASN A 155 2.98 5.42 -4.09
N GLY A 156 3.06 4.55 -5.10
CA GLY A 156 1.89 3.99 -5.79
C GLY A 156 1.31 4.84 -6.91
N TYR A 157 1.98 5.90 -7.35
CA TYR A 157 1.55 6.69 -8.51
C TYR A 157 1.79 5.92 -9.82
N GLU A 158 0.90 6.05 -10.79
CA GLU A 158 1.06 5.49 -12.13
C GLU A 158 1.87 6.41 -13.04
N PHE A 159 2.45 5.87 -14.13
CA PHE A 159 3.26 6.67 -15.07
C PHE A 159 2.52 7.87 -15.66
N VAL A 160 1.20 7.78 -15.83
CA VAL A 160 0.37 8.90 -16.30
C VAL A 160 0.31 10.00 -15.25
N GLU A 161 0.15 9.63 -13.98
CA GLU A 161 0.06 10.57 -12.86
C GLU A 161 1.40 11.23 -12.59
N ILE A 162 2.49 10.46 -12.64
CA ILE A 162 3.86 10.97 -12.52
C ILE A 162 4.18 11.92 -13.66
N ALA A 163 3.75 11.59 -14.88
CA ALA A 163 3.88 12.46 -16.04
C ALA A 163 3.17 13.81 -15.81
N SER A 164 1.95 13.78 -15.26
CA SER A 164 1.22 14.99 -14.89
C SER A 164 1.91 15.79 -13.78
N ILE A 165 2.44 15.13 -12.75
CA ILE A 165 3.15 15.78 -11.63
C ILE A 165 4.46 16.44 -12.11
N LEU A 166 5.24 15.75 -12.95
CA LEU A 166 6.56 16.20 -13.39
C LEU A 166 6.55 17.00 -14.70
N GLY A 167 5.37 17.29 -15.25
CA GLY A 167 5.20 18.05 -16.48
C GLY A 167 5.86 17.42 -17.72
N VAL A 168 5.86 16.08 -17.81
CA VAL A 168 6.47 15.33 -18.93
C VAL A 168 5.53 14.28 -19.49
N THR A 169 5.90 13.67 -20.63
CA THR A 169 5.06 12.64 -21.25
C THR A 169 5.15 11.30 -20.51
N LYS A 170 4.07 10.52 -20.53
CA LYS A 170 4.04 9.13 -20.03
C LYS A 170 5.17 8.27 -20.63
N ALA A 171 5.44 8.44 -21.92
CA ALA A 171 6.51 7.72 -22.62
C ALA A 171 7.89 8.05 -22.02
N ARG A 172 8.14 9.32 -21.68
CA ARG A 172 9.38 9.73 -21.04
C ARG A 172 9.53 9.12 -19.64
N ILE A 173 8.46 9.10 -18.84
CA ILE A 173 8.47 8.43 -17.53
C ILE A 173 8.75 6.93 -17.67
N SER A 174 8.12 6.26 -18.64
CA SER A 174 8.36 4.84 -18.91
C SER A 174 9.81 4.56 -19.32
N GLN A 175 10.43 5.43 -20.11
CA GLN A 175 11.83 5.30 -20.50
C GLN A 175 12.77 5.48 -19.30
N LEU A 176 12.53 6.49 -18.46
CA LEU A 176 13.31 6.73 -17.24
C LEU A 176 13.16 5.56 -16.26
N TRP A 177 11.95 5.01 -16.12
CA TRP A 177 11.71 3.82 -15.30
C TRP A 177 12.48 2.59 -15.77
N LYS A 178 12.62 2.42 -17.09
CA LYS A 178 13.44 1.34 -17.66
C LYS A 178 14.91 1.50 -17.24
N GLY A 179 15.47 2.71 -17.35
CA GLY A 179 16.83 2.99 -16.92
C GLY A 179 17.06 2.78 -15.42
N ILE A 180 16.07 3.15 -14.59
CA ILE A 180 16.10 2.86 -13.14
C ILE A 180 16.16 1.34 -12.90
N ARG A 181 15.36 0.55 -13.62
CA ARG A 181 15.36 -0.92 -13.49
C ARG A 181 16.70 -1.53 -13.93
N GLU A 182 17.28 -1.07 -15.04
CA GLU A 182 18.58 -1.56 -15.51
C GLU A 182 19.68 -1.30 -14.46
N LYS A 183 19.64 -0.15 -13.77
CA LYS A 183 20.54 0.15 -12.65
C LYS A 183 20.31 -0.74 -11.42
N TYR A 184 19.07 -1.17 -11.20
CA TYR A 184 18.74 -2.10 -10.12
C TYR A 184 19.24 -3.51 -10.41
N GLU A 185 19.14 -3.96 -11.66
CA GLU A 185 19.63 -5.28 -12.09
C GLU A 185 21.18 -5.37 -12.14
N ALA A 186 21.87 -4.23 -12.12
CA ALA A 186 23.32 -4.14 -12.13
C ALA A 186 23.96 -4.08 -10.72
N LEU A 187 23.15 -4.05 -9.65
CA LEU A 187 23.57 -4.19 -8.26
C LEU A 187 23.79 -5.66 -7.90
#